data_AF-A0A2N2IKF0-F1
#
_entry.id   AF-A0A2N2IKF0-F1
#
_cell.length_a   1.000
_cell.length_b   1.000
_cell.length_c   1.000
_cell.angle_alpha   90.00
_cell.angle_beta   90.00
_cell.angle_gamma   90.00
#
_symmetry.space_group_name_H-M   'P 1'
#
loop_
_entity.id
_entity.type
_entity.pdbx_description
1 polymer ?
#
loop_
_entity_poly.entity_id
_entity_poly.type
_entity_poly.pdbx_seq_one_letter_code
_entity_poly.pdbx_strand_id
1 'polypeptide(L)'
;GPVTIETMYNVFPFENTITTLTLSGSEVKQLLDYVSLRSARRGCQPQAQVAGVTFVMNCNETVRPPYKDAESYESAHRITIGGARFSDPALYGVNAETGKPMCSYDGVRCVSGGPAGAADTCDDAIEPAASCPDGTAFGEGGCCPAGELCTPLGCGRPITLLSSYTLAANDYIAAGGSGFRVLQFNTTQYNTGIPLRDAVIDFMYINYPGCGSTLPDTELDRIEGLKAAAGSQTLAEFKTAFAAFIDSLRYTQSRYAACSEQVADALIKDCSYLERNSDERIYCERQLMTSALDMCIRMPCIEASEEGRIDRVYPSYE
;
A
#
# COMPACT_ATOMS: atom_id res chain seq x y z
N GLY A 1 -0.97 12.23 -7.81
CA GLY A 1 -0.10 13.35 -8.24
C GLY A 1 1.24 12.78 -8.67
N PRO A 2 2.04 13.48 -9.51
CA PRO A 2 3.30 12.95 -10.01
C PRO A 2 4.30 12.76 -8.87
N VAL A 3 5.00 11.62 -8.86
CA VAL A 3 6.06 11.32 -7.88
C VAL A 3 7.41 11.50 -8.57
N THR A 4 8.18 12.49 -8.11
CA THR A 4 9.50 12.83 -8.67
C THR A 4 10.63 12.22 -7.86
N ILE A 5 11.85 12.17 -8.43
CA ILE A 5 13.06 11.82 -7.67
C ILE A 5 13.23 12.78 -6.47
N GLU A 6 12.99 14.09 -6.65
CA GLU A 6 12.99 15.07 -5.57
C GLU A 6 11.98 14.71 -4.46
N THR A 7 10.79 14.20 -4.82
CA THR A 7 9.81 13.70 -3.84
C THR A 7 10.42 12.58 -2.98
N MET A 8 11.21 11.68 -3.58
CA MET A 8 11.92 10.63 -2.83
C MET A 8 13.05 11.16 -1.94
N TYR A 9 13.73 12.24 -2.33
CA TYR A 9 14.69 12.92 -1.45
C TYR A 9 14.01 13.65 -0.29
N ASN A 10 12.81 14.19 -0.49
CA ASN A 10 12.03 14.83 0.56
C ASN A 10 11.40 13.81 1.54
N VAL A 11 10.93 12.65 1.05
CA VAL A 11 10.35 11.58 1.89
C VAL A 11 11.42 10.74 2.60
N PHE A 12 12.55 10.46 1.92
CA PHE A 12 13.69 9.74 2.49
C PHE A 12 14.94 10.64 2.54
N PRO A 13 15.00 11.62 3.47
CA PRO A 13 16.11 12.56 3.57
C PRO A 13 17.40 11.95 4.16
N PHE A 14 17.34 10.71 4.65
CA PHE A 14 18.47 10.00 5.25
C PHE A 14 18.92 8.83 4.37
N GLU A 15 20.23 8.65 4.23
CA GLU A 15 20.90 7.55 3.52
C GLU A 15 20.87 6.23 4.34
N ASN A 16 19.71 5.90 4.92
CA ASN A 16 19.52 4.68 5.69
C ASN A 16 19.35 3.48 4.75
N THR A 17 19.92 2.35 5.16
CA THR A 17 19.90 1.08 4.41
C THR A 17 19.01 0.02 5.09
N ILE A 18 18.56 -0.98 4.32
CA ILE A 18 17.79 -2.10 4.85
C ILE A 18 18.72 -3.08 5.59
N THR A 19 18.39 -3.37 6.84
CA THR A 19 19.02 -4.40 7.66
C THR A 19 18.00 -5.49 7.99
N THR A 20 18.36 -6.75 7.79
CA THR A 20 17.57 -7.91 8.22
C THR A 20 18.07 -8.46 9.55
N LEU A 21 17.15 -8.95 10.38
CA LEU A 21 17.43 -9.52 11.70
C LEU A 21 16.57 -10.77 11.89
N THR A 22 17.07 -11.79 12.56
CA THR A 22 16.26 -12.92 13.06
C THR A 22 15.89 -12.68 14.51
N LEU A 23 14.59 -12.63 14.80
CA LEU A 23 14.02 -12.44 16.13
C LEU A 23 13.27 -13.69 16.56
N SER A 24 13.40 -14.09 17.82
CA SER A 24 12.44 -15.00 18.46
C SER A 24 11.06 -14.35 18.58
N GLY A 25 10.00 -15.16 18.67
CA GLY A 25 8.64 -14.66 18.88
C GLY A 25 8.50 -13.84 20.17
N SER A 26 9.31 -14.11 21.20
CA SER A 26 9.39 -13.29 22.41
C SER A 26 10.06 -11.93 22.19
N GLU A 27 11.05 -11.82 21.30
CA GLU A 27 11.61 -10.52 20.87
C GLU A 27 10.62 -9.75 19.98
N VAL A 28 9.88 -10.43 19.09
CA VAL A 28 8.79 -9.83 18.30
C VAL A 28 7.68 -9.28 19.21
N LYS A 29 7.30 -10.02 20.25
CA LYS A 29 6.34 -9.57 21.28
C LYS A 29 6.85 -8.29 21.96
N GLN A 30 8.06 -8.31 22.53
CA GLN A 30 8.68 -7.16 23.19
C GLN A 30 8.83 -5.93 22.28
N LEU A 31 9.14 -6.13 21.00
CA LEU A 31 9.20 -5.08 20.00
C LEU A 31 7.85 -4.38 19.82
N LEU A 32 6.77 -5.15 19.67
CA LEU A 32 5.41 -4.62 19.47
C LEU A 32 4.82 -4.05 20.76
N ASP A 33 5.18 -4.57 21.93
CA ASP A 33 4.86 -3.94 23.22
C ASP A 33 5.52 -2.57 23.37
N TYR A 34 6.79 -2.45 22.98
CA TYR A 34 7.48 -1.16 22.98
C TYR A 34 6.79 -0.16 22.04
N VAL A 35 6.41 -0.58 20.83
CA VAL A 35 5.64 0.25 19.88
C VAL A 35 4.30 0.67 20.49
N SER A 36 3.56 -0.26 21.10
CA SER A 36 2.24 0.00 21.68
C SER A 36 2.33 0.98 22.86
N LEU A 37 3.23 0.73 23.82
CA LEU A 37 3.49 1.58 24.99
C LEU A 37 3.89 3.01 24.58
N ARG A 38 4.69 3.14 23.53
CA ARG A 38 5.11 4.45 22.99
C ARG A 38 3.95 5.16 22.29
N SER A 39 3.13 4.43 21.54
CA SER A 39 1.97 4.95 20.81
C SER A 39 0.85 5.39 21.75
N ALA A 40 0.58 4.64 22.81
CA ALA A 40 -0.36 5.00 23.88
C ALA A 40 -0.10 6.42 24.41
N ARG A 41 1.16 6.72 24.80
CA ARG A 41 1.63 8.02 25.30
C ARG A 41 1.59 9.18 24.27
N ARG A 42 1.11 8.93 23.06
CA ARG A 42 0.95 9.93 21.99
C ARG A 42 -0.45 9.86 21.36
N GLY A 43 -1.48 9.64 22.19
CA GLY A 43 -2.88 9.63 21.73
C GLY A 43 -3.21 8.43 20.86
N CYS A 44 -2.60 7.27 21.15
CA CYS A 44 -2.80 6.00 20.45
C CYS A 44 -2.44 5.99 18.95
N GLN A 45 -1.72 6.99 18.44
CA GLN A 45 -1.24 7.00 17.05
C GLN A 45 0.01 6.11 16.90
N PRO A 46 0.03 5.16 15.95
CA PRO A 46 1.12 4.19 15.81
C PRO A 46 2.44 4.86 15.43
N GLN A 47 3.45 4.76 16.32
CA GLN A 47 4.79 5.33 16.06
C GLN A 47 5.61 4.55 15.03
N ALA A 48 5.27 3.28 14.78
CA ALA A 48 5.92 2.44 13.80
C ALA A 48 4.86 1.85 12.86
N GLN A 49 5.09 1.99 11.56
CA GLN A 49 4.30 1.34 10.52
C GLN A 49 4.84 -0.07 10.30
N VAL A 50 3.96 -1.03 10.01
CA VAL A 50 4.31 -2.45 9.89
C VAL A 50 3.74 -3.08 8.61
N ALA A 51 4.47 -4.07 8.09
CA ALA A 51 4.06 -4.92 6.98
C ALA A 51 4.34 -6.39 7.33
N GLY A 52 3.54 -7.32 6.80
CA GLY A 52 3.64 -8.76 7.10
C GLY A 52 3.22 -9.19 8.52
N VAL A 53 2.90 -8.25 9.40
CA VAL A 53 2.40 -8.48 10.77
C VAL A 53 1.20 -7.57 11.07
N THR A 54 0.24 -8.09 11.81
CA THR A 54 -0.92 -7.35 12.36
C THR A 54 -0.97 -7.54 13.87
N PHE A 55 -1.36 -6.51 14.62
CA PHE A 55 -1.49 -6.58 16.07
C PHE A 55 -2.45 -5.50 16.58
N VAL A 56 -3.02 -5.72 17.78
CA VAL A 56 -3.89 -4.76 18.46
C VAL A 56 -3.08 -4.05 19.55
N MET A 57 -3.01 -2.72 19.48
CA MET A 57 -2.41 -1.89 20.53
C MET A 57 -3.39 -1.67 21.67
N ASN A 58 -3.01 -2.05 22.89
CA ASN A 58 -3.67 -1.61 24.11
C ASN A 58 -3.12 -0.24 24.51
N CYS A 59 -3.92 0.80 24.25
CA CYS A 59 -3.52 2.19 24.51
C CYS A 59 -3.89 2.69 25.93
N ASN A 60 -4.30 1.82 26.85
CA ASN A 60 -4.61 2.21 28.21
C ASN A 60 -3.34 2.55 29.01
N GLU A 61 -3.16 3.83 29.37
CA GLU A 61 -1.94 4.36 30.01
C GLU A 61 -1.64 3.86 31.44
N THR A 62 -2.44 2.92 31.96
CA THR A 62 -2.21 2.26 33.25
C THR A 62 -1.04 1.28 33.22
N VAL A 63 -0.64 0.79 32.04
CA VAL A 63 0.56 -0.06 31.88
C VAL A 63 1.82 0.82 31.98
N ARG A 64 2.41 0.89 33.18
CA ARG A 64 3.56 1.77 33.48
C ARG A 64 4.77 0.97 33.96
N PRO A 65 5.97 1.19 33.38
CA PRO A 65 7.21 0.69 33.95
C PRO A 65 7.44 1.24 35.37
N PRO A 66 8.06 0.46 36.30
CA PRO A 66 8.61 -0.87 36.08
C PRO A 66 7.52 -1.93 35.88
N TYR A 67 7.70 -2.80 34.88
CA TYR A 67 6.84 -3.95 34.65
C TYR A 67 6.83 -4.81 35.90
N LYS A 68 5.65 -4.99 36.50
CA LYS A 68 5.54 -5.53 37.86
C LYS A 68 5.36 -7.05 37.89
N ASP A 69 4.91 -7.58 36.75
CA ASP A 69 4.47 -8.95 36.47
C ASP A 69 4.54 -9.19 34.95
N ALA A 70 4.29 -10.43 34.51
CA ALA A 70 4.27 -10.78 33.09
C ALA A 70 3.07 -10.14 32.34
N GLU A 71 1.96 -9.93 33.05
CA GLU A 71 0.73 -9.29 32.53
C GLU A 71 0.98 -7.81 32.15
N SER A 72 1.90 -7.13 32.84
CA SER A 72 2.41 -5.80 32.47
C SER A 72 3.07 -5.74 31.08
N TYR A 73 3.42 -6.87 30.47
CA TYR A 73 3.96 -6.95 29.11
C TYR A 73 2.87 -7.19 28.05
N GLU A 74 1.59 -6.94 28.33
CA GLU A 74 0.51 -7.07 27.35
C GLU A 74 0.05 -5.72 26.78
N SER A 75 0.99 -4.96 26.19
CA SER A 75 0.64 -3.72 25.46
C SER A 75 0.27 -4.00 24.00
N ALA A 76 0.82 -5.05 23.40
CA ALA A 76 0.42 -5.60 22.10
C ALA A 76 -0.28 -6.96 22.28
N HIS A 77 -1.51 -7.07 21.75
CA HIS A 77 -2.30 -8.30 21.73
C HIS A 77 -2.55 -8.79 20.29
N ARG A 78 -3.04 -10.04 20.14
CA ARG A 78 -3.47 -10.65 18.86
C ARG A 78 -2.46 -10.45 17.72
N ILE A 79 -1.18 -10.69 18.01
CA ILE A 79 -0.11 -10.54 17.03
C ILE A 79 -0.17 -11.72 16.05
N THR A 80 -0.41 -11.42 14.78
CA THR A 80 -0.45 -12.39 13.68
C THR A 80 0.56 -12.02 12.59
N ILE A 81 1.13 -13.03 11.94
CA ILE A 81 2.08 -12.90 10.82
C ILE A 81 1.49 -13.54 9.57
N GLY A 82 1.70 -12.88 8.43
CA GLY A 82 1.16 -13.28 7.14
C GLY A 82 -0.36 -13.14 7.04
N GLY A 83 -0.93 -13.78 6.01
CA GLY A 83 -2.36 -13.73 5.68
C GLY A 83 -2.76 -12.52 4.82
N ALA A 84 -3.98 -12.56 4.29
CA ALA A 84 -4.49 -11.55 3.37
C ALA A 84 -5.05 -10.33 4.13
N ARG A 85 -4.66 -9.13 3.72
CA ARG A 85 -5.42 -7.91 4.05
C ARG A 85 -6.71 -7.91 3.21
N PHE A 86 -7.85 -7.65 3.85
CA PHE A 86 -9.12 -7.56 3.14
C PHE A 86 -9.16 -6.30 2.26
N SER A 87 -9.64 -6.44 1.03
CA SER A 87 -9.69 -5.35 0.04
C SER A 87 -10.90 -4.43 0.20
N ASP A 88 -11.99 -4.93 0.79
CA ASP A 88 -13.26 -4.21 1.00
C ASP A 88 -13.79 -4.46 2.43
N PRO A 89 -13.91 -3.42 3.29
CA PRO A 89 -14.45 -3.56 4.64
C PRO A 89 -15.99 -3.58 4.75
N ALA A 90 -16.72 -3.13 3.72
CA ALA A 90 -18.17 -2.94 3.78
C ALA A 90 -18.97 -4.20 3.43
N LEU A 91 -18.35 -5.12 2.68
CA LEU A 91 -18.94 -6.39 2.24
C LEU A 91 -18.86 -7.52 3.28
N TYR A 92 -18.22 -7.30 4.43
CA TYR A 92 -18.00 -8.32 5.45
C TYR A 92 -18.58 -7.96 6.81
N GLY A 93 -19.11 -8.98 7.48
CA GLY A 93 -19.72 -8.82 8.78
C GLY A 93 -21.25 -8.69 8.75
N VAL A 94 -21.94 -9.05 7.66
CA VAL A 94 -23.40 -9.33 7.61
C VAL A 94 -23.70 -10.60 6.82
N ASN A 95 -24.62 -11.44 7.32
CA ASN A 95 -25.07 -12.64 6.63
C ASN A 95 -26.08 -12.24 5.53
N ALA A 96 -25.82 -12.64 4.28
CA ALA A 96 -26.58 -12.18 3.11
C ALA A 96 -28.05 -12.61 3.09
N GLU A 97 -28.42 -13.70 3.76
CA GLU A 97 -29.79 -14.23 3.81
C GLU A 97 -30.63 -13.58 4.93
N THR A 98 -29.98 -13.09 5.99
CA THR A 98 -30.65 -12.62 7.23
C THR A 98 -30.45 -11.13 7.53
N GLY A 99 -29.50 -10.46 6.84
CA GLY A 99 -29.15 -9.06 7.08
C GLY A 99 -28.55 -8.76 8.46
N LYS A 100 -28.30 -9.79 9.28
CA LYS A 100 -27.74 -9.66 10.63
C LYS A 100 -26.21 -9.65 10.60
N PRO A 101 -25.55 -8.93 11.53
CA PRO A 101 -24.10 -8.86 11.53
C PRO A 101 -23.46 -10.22 11.88
N MET A 102 -22.60 -10.72 10.99
CA MET A 102 -21.75 -11.91 11.23
C MET A 102 -20.64 -11.65 12.25
N CYS A 103 -20.34 -10.38 12.54
CA CYS A 103 -19.41 -9.95 13.59
C CYS A 103 -19.97 -8.73 14.33
N SER A 104 -20.61 -8.93 15.48
CA SER A 104 -20.77 -7.85 16.47
C SER A 104 -19.61 -7.96 17.48
N TYR A 105 -18.76 -6.93 17.54
CA TYR A 105 -17.53 -6.94 18.33
C TYR A 105 -17.62 -5.99 19.53
N ASP A 106 -18.08 -6.50 20.68
CA ASP A 106 -18.00 -5.79 21.96
C ASP A 106 -16.62 -5.99 22.62
N GLY A 107 -15.58 -5.46 21.98
CA GLY A 107 -14.25 -5.31 22.57
C GLY A 107 -13.41 -6.58 22.84
N VAL A 108 -14.02 -7.76 22.97
CA VAL A 108 -13.34 -8.95 23.53
C VAL A 108 -13.52 -10.25 22.72
N ARG A 109 -14.67 -10.50 22.07
CA ARG A 109 -15.03 -11.84 21.54
C ARG A 109 -15.36 -11.83 20.04
N CYS A 110 -15.18 -12.98 19.39
CA CYS A 110 -15.83 -13.30 18.11
C CYS A 110 -17.09 -14.12 18.41
N VAL A 111 -18.23 -13.74 17.83
CA VAL A 111 -19.51 -14.43 18.03
C VAL A 111 -19.84 -15.19 16.76
N SER A 112 -19.95 -16.52 16.81
CA SER A 112 -20.55 -17.27 15.70
C SER A 112 -22.07 -17.10 15.76
N GLY A 113 -22.67 -16.62 14.68
CA GLY A 113 -24.12 -16.61 14.55
C GLY A 113 -24.65 -18.05 14.55
N GLY A 114 -25.35 -18.44 15.63
CA GLY A 114 -26.05 -19.71 15.68
C GLY A 114 -27.15 -19.82 14.61
N PRO A 115 -27.67 -21.03 14.35
CA PRO A 115 -28.71 -21.25 13.33
C PRO A 115 -29.96 -20.40 13.61
N ALA A 116 -30.70 -20.07 12.56
CA ALA A 116 -31.87 -19.19 12.62
C ALA A 116 -32.89 -19.67 13.67
N GLY A 117 -33.05 -18.91 14.76
CA GLY A 117 -33.93 -19.22 15.89
C GLY A 117 -33.23 -19.66 17.18
N ALA A 118 -31.90 -19.79 17.20
CA ALA A 118 -31.13 -19.97 18.43
C ALA A 118 -31.15 -18.69 19.31
N ALA A 119 -30.97 -18.87 20.62
CA ALA A 119 -30.85 -17.77 21.58
C ALA A 119 -29.40 -17.26 21.67
N ASP A 120 -29.23 -15.96 21.92
CA ASP A 120 -27.92 -15.32 22.11
C ASP A 120 -27.33 -15.71 23.49
N THR A 121 -26.66 -16.87 23.57
CA THR A 121 -26.01 -17.35 24.80
C THR A 121 -24.50 -17.10 24.76
N CYS A 122 -24.07 -16.06 25.47
CA CYS A 122 -22.66 -15.79 25.76
C CYS A 122 -22.11 -16.78 26.80
N ASP A 123 -21.78 -18.00 26.38
CA ASP A 123 -21.11 -18.98 27.24
C ASP A 123 -19.59 -18.93 27.04
N ASP A 124 -18.86 -18.64 28.12
CA ASP A 124 -17.39 -18.54 28.14
C ASP A 124 -16.69 -19.91 28.16
N ALA A 125 -17.45 -21.00 28.22
CA ALA A 125 -16.92 -22.36 28.26
C ALA A 125 -16.61 -23.00 26.88
N ILE A 126 -16.85 -22.29 25.77
CA ILE A 126 -16.71 -22.83 24.41
C ILE A 126 -15.46 -22.24 23.72
N GLU A 127 -14.45 -23.10 23.54
CA GLU A 127 -13.27 -22.85 22.71
C GLU A 127 -13.67 -22.32 21.31
N PRO A 128 -12.92 -21.36 20.71
CA PRO A 128 -13.21 -20.89 19.36
C PRO A 128 -13.15 -22.07 18.38
N ALA A 129 -14.24 -22.27 17.63
CA ALA A 129 -14.48 -23.49 16.87
C ALA A 129 -13.29 -23.90 15.99
N ALA A 130 -12.67 -25.04 16.33
CA ALA A 130 -11.44 -25.53 15.70
C ALA A 130 -11.60 -26.01 14.24
N SER A 131 -12.81 -25.94 13.70
CA SER A 131 -13.15 -26.35 12.33
C SER A 131 -14.35 -25.54 11.82
N CYS A 132 -14.27 -25.06 10.58
CA CYS A 132 -15.39 -24.48 9.88
C CYS A 132 -16.51 -25.52 9.65
N PRO A 133 -17.79 -25.13 9.61
CA PRO A 133 -18.87 -26.02 9.23
C PRO A 133 -18.66 -26.58 7.81
N ASP A 134 -18.96 -27.86 7.61
CA ASP A 134 -18.91 -28.48 6.28
C ASP A 134 -19.81 -27.72 5.29
N GLY A 135 -19.21 -27.19 4.23
CA GLY A 135 -19.89 -26.45 3.17
C GLY A 135 -19.53 -24.96 3.05
N THR A 136 -18.83 -24.35 4.01
CA THR A 136 -18.38 -22.95 3.86
C THR A 136 -17.17 -22.85 2.91
N ALA A 137 -17.38 -22.35 1.70
CA ALA A 137 -16.31 -22.10 0.74
C ALA A 137 -15.47 -20.86 1.12
N PHE A 138 -14.20 -20.87 0.69
CA PHE A 138 -13.29 -19.73 0.85
C PHE A 138 -13.84 -18.50 0.12
N GLY A 139 -14.05 -17.40 0.85
CA GLY A 139 -14.47 -16.11 0.27
C GLY A 139 -15.97 -15.78 0.34
N GLU A 140 -16.82 -16.63 0.94
CA GLU A 140 -18.27 -16.32 1.07
C GLU A 140 -18.86 -16.50 2.49
N GLY A 141 -18.10 -17.00 3.47
CA GLY A 141 -18.70 -17.53 4.72
C GLY A 141 -17.98 -17.30 6.05
N GLY A 142 -16.97 -16.43 6.13
CA GLY A 142 -16.49 -15.92 7.43
C GLY A 142 -15.84 -16.94 8.40
N CYS A 143 -14.98 -17.84 7.90
CA CYS A 143 -14.25 -18.78 8.74
C CYS A 143 -12.74 -18.78 8.43
N CYS A 144 -11.90 -18.74 9.46
CA CYS A 144 -10.43 -18.69 9.34
C CYS A 144 -9.86 -20.05 8.90
N PRO A 145 -8.76 -20.08 8.12
CA PRO A 145 -7.97 -21.30 7.97
C PRO A 145 -7.57 -21.87 9.34
N ALA A 146 -7.53 -23.20 9.47
CA ALA A 146 -7.18 -23.85 10.73
C ALA A 146 -5.80 -23.37 11.24
N GLY A 147 -5.77 -22.77 12.43
CA GLY A 147 -4.58 -22.18 13.02
C GLY A 147 -4.33 -20.69 12.69
N GLU A 148 -5.29 -19.98 12.08
CA GLU A 148 -5.22 -18.53 11.88
C GLU A 148 -6.22 -17.77 12.78
N LEU A 149 -5.84 -16.56 13.20
CA LEU A 149 -6.71 -15.61 13.88
C LEU A 149 -7.18 -14.54 12.89
N CYS A 150 -8.49 -14.38 12.77
CA CYS A 150 -9.10 -13.31 11.97
C CYS A 150 -9.39 -12.08 12.83
N THR A 151 -9.12 -10.90 12.29
CA THR A 151 -9.52 -9.59 12.82
C THR A 151 -10.23 -8.80 11.71
N PRO A 152 -10.91 -7.67 12.01
CA PRO A 152 -11.47 -6.80 10.96
C PRO A 152 -10.44 -6.28 9.94
N LEU A 153 -9.14 -6.40 10.22
CA LEU A 153 -8.04 -5.94 9.34
C LEU A 153 -7.45 -7.05 8.46
N GLY A 154 -7.77 -8.32 8.72
CA GLY A 154 -7.19 -9.47 8.02
C GLY A 154 -7.12 -10.75 8.86
N CYS A 155 -6.89 -11.87 8.19
CA CYS A 155 -6.48 -13.14 8.78
C CYS A 155 -4.95 -13.19 8.92
N GLY A 156 -4.43 -13.99 9.85
CA GLY A 156 -3.02 -14.35 9.88
C GLY A 156 -2.70 -15.37 10.96
N ARG A 157 -1.49 -15.97 10.90
CA ARG A 157 -1.07 -16.99 11.87
C ARG A 157 -0.61 -16.33 13.18
N PRO A 158 -1.08 -16.75 14.37
CA PRO A 158 -0.58 -16.22 15.63
C PRO A 158 0.92 -16.48 15.76
N ILE A 159 1.64 -15.55 16.42
CA ILE A 159 3.06 -15.77 16.69
C ILE A 159 3.26 -16.85 17.76
N THR A 160 4.29 -17.67 17.57
CA THR A 160 4.76 -18.64 18.55
C THR A 160 6.01 -18.08 19.21
N LEU A 161 6.00 -17.89 20.54
CA LEU A 161 7.09 -17.23 21.26
C LEU A 161 8.47 -17.93 21.11
N LEU A 162 8.45 -19.24 20.86
CA LEU A 162 9.64 -20.08 20.65
C LEU A 162 10.07 -20.22 19.17
N SER A 163 9.31 -19.67 18.22
CA SER A 163 9.67 -19.67 16.80
C SER A 163 10.53 -18.46 16.44
N SER A 164 11.29 -18.57 15.35
CA SER A 164 12.11 -17.48 14.81
C SER A 164 11.45 -16.84 13.59
N TYR A 165 11.60 -15.53 13.47
CA TYR A 165 11.01 -14.68 12.45
C TYR A 165 12.04 -13.70 11.89
N THR A 166 12.02 -13.47 10.59
CA THR A 166 12.88 -12.45 9.96
C THR A 166 12.18 -11.10 9.97
N LEU A 167 12.81 -10.10 10.60
CA LEU A 167 12.44 -8.70 10.52
C LEU A 167 13.33 -8.00 9.49
N ALA A 168 12.74 -7.18 8.63
CA ALA A 168 13.45 -6.14 7.90
C ALA A 168 13.18 -4.78 8.56
N ALA A 169 14.23 -4.04 8.87
CA ALA A 169 14.17 -2.69 9.43
C ALA A 169 15.21 -1.81 8.74
N ASN A 170 15.18 -0.50 8.98
CA ASN A 170 16.33 0.33 8.62
C ASN A 170 17.47 0.16 9.63
N ASP A 171 18.70 0.31 9.17
CA ASP A 171 19.94 0.26 9.94
C ASP A 171 19.92 1.11 11.23
N TYR A 172 19.41 2.34 11.19
CA TYR A 172 19.27 3.20 12.37
C TYR A 172 18.40 2.55 13.46
N ILE A 173 17.26 1.97 13.09
CA ILE A 173 16.35 1.27 14.03
C ILE A 173 16.94 -0.08 14.47
N ALA A 174 17.59 -0.82 13.57
CA ALA A 174 18.29 -2.07 13.88
C ALA A 174 19.42 -1.87 14.91
N ALA A 175 20.14 -0.76 14.83
CA ALA A 175 21.15 -0.33 15.81
C ALA A 175 20.57 0.17 17.15
N GLY A 176 19.25 0.13 17.34
CA GLY A 176 18.57 0.59 18.56
C GLY A 176 18.18 2.07 18.59
N GLY A 177 18.25 2.75 17.45
CA GLY A 177 17.76 4.11 17.26
C GLY A 177 16.29 4.28 17.71
N SER A 178 15.87 5.50 18.01
CA SER A 178 14.56 5.81 18.60
C SER A 178 14.18 5.07 19.89
N GLY A 179 15.09 4.27 20.48
CA GLY A 179 14.89 3.48 21.69
C GLY A 179 14.55 2.00 21.46
N PHE A 180 14.70 1.48 20.24
CA PHE A 180 14.43 0.08 19.85
C PHE A 180 15.50 -0.91 20.36
N ARG A 181 15.79 -0.87 21.67
CA ARG A 181 16.88 -1.63 22.33
C ARG A 181 16.80 -3.16 22.18
N VAL A 182 15.61 -3.70 21.93
CA VAL A 182 15.42 -5.13 21.62
C VAL A 182 16.16 -5.56 20.36
N LEU A 183 16.37 -4.65 19.40
CA LEU A 183 17.11 -4.93 18.16
C LEU A 183 18.63 -4.73 18.35
N GLN A 184 19.02 -3.74 19.15
CA GLN A 184 20.39 -3.25 19.32
C GLN A 184 21.45 -4.34 19.56
N PHE A 185 21.11 -5.38 20.33
CA PHE A 185 22.04 -6.43 20.75
C PHE A 185 21.81 -7.77 20.05
N ASN A 186 20.89 -7.82 19.08
CA ASN A 186 20.71 -9.01 18.26
C ASN A 186 21.96 -9.22 17.39
N THR A 187 22.51 -10.43 17.39
CA THR A 187 23.78 -10.75 16.69
C THR A 187 23.59 -11.24 15.26
N THR A 188 22.35 -11.38 14.80
CA THR A 188 22.01 -11.87 13.46
C THR A 188 21.77 -10.76 12.44
N GLN A 189 22.12 -9.51 12.78
CA GLN A 189 21.93 -8.37 11.88
C GLN A 189 22.76 -8.53 10.61
N TYR A 190 22.10 -8.41 9.47
CA TYR A 190 22.73 -8.36 8.17
C TYR A 190 22.29 -7.09 7.45
N ASN A 191 23.19 -6.12 7.34
CA ASN A 191 22.94 -4.94 6.51
C ASN A 191 23.08 -5.35 5.04
N THR A 192 22.02 -5.16 4.27
CA THR A 192 21.95 -5.52 2.84
C THR A 192 22.72 -4.54 1.94
N GLY A 193 23.05 -3.34 2.43
CA GLY A 193 23.60 -2.24 1.66
C GLY A 193 22.57 -1.53 0.75
N ILE A 194 21.32 -1.99 0.68
CA ILE A 194 20.28 -1.43 -0.18
C ILE A 194 19.70 -0.16 0.49
N PRO A 195 19.79 1.03 -0.14
CA PRO A 195 19.17 2.24 0.39
C PRO A 195 17.64 2.12 0.42
N LEU A 196 16.99 2.65 1.46
CA LEU A 196 15.51 2.65 1.57
C LEU A 196 14.85 3.38 0.38
N ARG A 197 15.45 4.49 -0.05
CA ARG A 197 15.03 5.30 -1.20
C ARG A 197 14.91 4.43 -2.45
N ASP A 198 15.98 3.71 -2.76
CA ASP A 198 16.11 2.92 -3.97
C ASP A 198 15.18 1.69 -3.91
N ALA A 199 15.07 1.04 -2.74
CA ALA A 199 14.11 -0.05 -2.54
C ALA A 199 12.65 0.38 -2.79
N VAL A 200 12.26 1.62 -2.44
CA VAL A 200 10.92 2.15 -2.73
C VAL A 200 10.78 2.52 -4.21
N ILE A 201 11.82 3.09 -4.83
CA ILE A 201 11.84 3.39 -6.26
C ILE A 201 11.70 2.10 -7.08
N ASP A 202 12.46 1.05 -6.77
CA ASP A 202 12.39 -0.26 -7.41
C ASP A 202 11.04 -0.93 -7.18
N PHE A 203 10.52 -0.90 -5.95
CA PHE A 203 9.16 -1.37 -5.65
C PHE A 203 8.13 -0.67 -6.54
N MET A 204 8.26 0.65 -6.75
CA MET A 204 7.34 1.40 -7.60
C MET A 204 7.50 1.05 -9.08
N TYR A 205 8.72 0.90 -9.60
CA TYR A 205 8.93 0.46 -10.99
C TYR A 205 8.38 -0.95 -11.25
N ILE A 206 8.50 -1.86 -10.29
CA ILE A 206 8.03 -3.26 -10.42
C ILE A 206 6.51 -3.35 -10.34
N ASN A 207 5.87 -2.66 -9.38
CA ASN A 207 4.44 -2.81 -9.10
C ASN A 207 3.56 -1.79 -9.83
N TYR A 208 4.13 -0.65 -10.23
CA TYR A 208 3.46 0.40 -10.98
C TYR A 208 4.28 0.72 -12.24
N PRO A 209 4.36 -0.22 -13.19
CA PRO A 209 5.08 0.01 -14.44
C PRO A 209 4.48 1.21 -15.19
N GLY A 210 5.29 1.83 -16.04
CA GLY A 210 4.89 3.04 -16.75
C GLY A 210 3.67 2.80 -17.66
N CYS A 211 2.85 3.82 -17.90
CA CYS A 211 1.59 3.65 -18.66
C CYS A 211 1.80 3.06 -20.05
N GLY A 212 2.93 3.39 -20.68
CA GLY A 212 3.35 2.85 -21.97
C GLY A 212 4.27 1.64 -21.91
N SER A 213 4.48 1.00 -20.75
CA SER A 213 5.40 -0.15 -20.60
C SER A 213 4.97 -1.38 -21.41
N THR A 214 3.69 -1.46 -21.78
CA THR A 214 3.10 -2.53 -22.59
C THR A 214 2.72 -2.07 -24.00
N LEU A 215 3.26 -0.94 -24.46
CA LEU A 215 3.09 -0.52 -25.85
C LEU A 215 3.81 -1.49 -26.78
N PRO A 216 3.15 -1.99 -27.85
CA PRO A 216 3.85 -2.71 -28.92
C PRO A 216 4.90 -1.82 -29.60
N ASP A 217 5.95 -2.42 -30.14
CA ASP A 217 6.98 -1.70 -30.90
C ASP A 217 6.37 -0.84 -32.03
N THR A 218 5.31 -1.32 -32.67
CA THR A 218 4.57 -0.56 -33.70
C THR A 218 3.94 0.74 -33.19
N GLU A 219 3.62 0.82 -31.90
CA GLU A 219 3.11 2.06 -31.28
C GLU A 219 4.26 2.97 -30.83
N LEU A 220 5.40 2.41 -30.43
CA LEU A 220 6.62 3.18 -30.18
C LEU A 220 7.12 3.84 -31.48
N ASP A 221 7.12 3.11 -32.60
CA ASP A 221 7.43 3.65 -33.93
C ASP A 221 6.46 4.80 -34.33
N ARG A 222 5.16 4.66 -34.02
CA ARG A 222 4.15 5.70 -34.26
C ARG A 222 4.38 6.95 -33.40
N ILE A 223 4.82 6.77 -32.15
CA ILE A 223 5.23 7.87 -31.27
C ILE A 223 6.44 8.59 -31.86
N GLU A 224 7.50 7.88 -32.26
CA GLU A 224 8.68 8.49 -32.88
C GLU A 224 8.33 9.24 -34.18
N GLY A 225 7.47 8.66 -35.03
CA GLY A 225 6.97 9.31 -36.24
C GLY A 225 6.19 10.61 -35.96
N LEU A 226 5.31 10.61 -34.96
CA LEU A 226 4.56 11.80 -34.54
C LEU A 226 5.50 12.89 -33.98
N LYS A 227 6.51 12.50 -33.19
CA LYS A 227 7.53 13.41 -32.65
C LYS A 227 8.40 14.03 -33.75
N ALA A 228 8.81 13.24 -34.74
CA ALA A 228 9.58 13.72 -35.89
C ALA A 228 8.75 14.69 -36.76
N ALA A 229 7.45 14.42 -36.94
CA ALA A 229 6.54 15.29 -37.68
C ALA A 229 6.20 16.61 -36.95
N ALA A 230 6.37 16.67 -35.62
CA ALA A 230 6.05 17.86 -34.83
C ALA A 230 6.76 19.12 -35.33
N GLY A 231 8.03 19.01 -35.76
CA GLY A 231 8.81 20.15 -36.24
C GLY A 231 8.33 20.72 -37.59
N SER A 232 7.81 19.88 -38.48
CA SER A 232 7.47 20.23 -39.88
C SER A 232 6.00 20.58 -40.10
N GLN A 233 5.11 20.30 -39.14
CA GLN A 233 3.69 20.61 -39.20
C GLN A 233 3.34 21.95 -38.53
N THR A 234 2.22 22.55 -38.93
CA THR A 234 1.60 23.64 -38.18
C THR A 234 1.05 23.13 -36.84
N LEU A 235 0.84 24.04 -35.87
CA LEU A 235 0.28 23.68 -34.56
C LEU A 235 -1.10 22.99 -34.68
N ALA A 236 -1.92 23.40 -35.65
CA ALA A 236 -3.26 22.84 -35.85
C ALA A 236 -3.23 21.42 -36.42
N GLU A 237 -2.36 21.19 -37.42
CA GLU A 237 -2.11 19.85 -37.98
C GLU A 237 -1.55 18.92 -36.91
N PHE A 238 -0.55 19.38 -36.15
CA PHE A 238 0.06 18.58 -35.08
C PHE A 238 -0.94 18.24 -33.98
N LYS A 239 -1.75 19.19 -33.50
CA LYS A 239 -2.81 18.91 -32.51
C LYS A 239 -3.84 17.92 -33.04
N THR A 240 -4.17 17.99 -34.32
CA THR A 240 -5.08 17.03 -34.98
C THR A 240 -4.46 15.63 -35.06
N ALA A 241 -3.19 15.53 -35.47
CA ALA A 241 -2.45 14.27 -35.55
C ALA A 241 -2.25 13.63 -34.17
N PHE A 242 -1.92 14.43 -33.16
CA PHE A 242 -1.82 14.01 -31.76
C PHE A 242 -3.16 13.48 -31.25
N ALA A 243 -4.25 14.26 -31.41
CA ALA A 243 -5.59 13.83 -30.99
C ALA A 243 -6.02 12.51 -31.66
N ALA A 244 -5.78 12.36 -32.97
CA ALA A 244 -6.08 11.12 -33.70
C ALA A 244 -5.22 9.92 -33.24
N PHE A 245 -3.95 10.17 -32.88
CA PHE A 245 -3.08 9.14 -32.31
C PHE A 245 -3.59 8.68 -30.94
N ILE A 246 -3.88 9.61 -30.02
CA ILE A 246 -4.48 9.31 -28.71
C ILE A 246 -5.82 8.59 -28.88
N ASP A 247 -6.68 9.03 -29.80
CA ASP A 247 -7.98 8.43 -30.07
C ASP A 247 -7.86 6.95 -30.48
N SER A 248 -6.91 6.65 -31.37
CA SER A 248 -6.63 5.27 -31.82
C SER A 248 -6.15 4.34 -30.69
N LEU A 249 -5.67 4.90 -29.58
CA LEU A 249 -5.20 4.15 -28.41
C LEU A 249 -6.22 4.09 -27.27
N ARG A 250 -7.36 4.80 -27.32
CA ARG A 250 -8.35 4.84 -26.22
C ARG A 250 -8.89 3.46 -25.84
N TYR A 251 -8.98 2.53 -26.79
CA TYR A 251 -9.52 1.17 -26.55
C TYR A 251 -8.45 0.12 -26.26
N THR A 252 -7.25 0.24 -26.84
CA THR A 252 -6.19 -0.78 -26.77
C THR A 252 -5.15 -0.48 -25.69
N GLN A 253 -4.92 0.80 -25.40
CA GLN A 253 -3.90 1.31 -24.48
C GLN A 253 -4.47 2.50 -23.69
N SER A 254 -5.69 2.33 -23.19
CA SER A 254 -6.54 3.39 -22.60
C SER A 254 -5.80 4.27 -21.58
N ARG A 255 -5.02 3.65 -20.69
CA ARG A 255 -4.20 4.31 -19.66
C ARG A 255 -3.10 5.19 -20.22
N TYR A 256 -2.37 4.73 -21.23
CA TYR A 256 -1.34 5.52 -21.91
C TYR A 256 -1.96 6.70 -22.66
N ALA A 257 -3.09 6.47 -23.34
CA ALA A 257 -3.83 7.51 -24.04
C ALA A 257 -4.35 8.59 -23.07
N ALA A 258 -4.98 8.21 -21.95
CA ALA A 258 -5.46 9.13 -20.91
C ALA A 258 -4.31 9.89 -20.23
N CYS A 259 -3.21 9.21 -19.90
CA CYS A 259 -1.99 9.87 -19.41
C CYS A 259 -1.51 10.94 -20.39
N SER A 260 -1.35 10.57 -21.66
CA SER A 260 -0.74 11.45 -22.67
C SER A 260 -1.61 12.68 -22.97
N GLU A 261 -2.94 12.52 -23.01
CA GLU A 261 -3.90 13.62 -23.16
C GLU A 261 -3.82 14.59 -21.96
N GLN A 262 -3.97 14.08 -20.73
CA GLN A 262 -4.02 14.90 -19.51
C GLN A 262 -2.69 15.60 -19.22
N VAL A 263 -1.56 14.92 -19.46
CA VAL A 263 -0.22 15.48 -19.22
C VAL A 263 0.11 16.52 -20.28
N ALA A 264 -0.26 16.31 -21.55
CA ALA A 264 -0.13 17.33 -22.59
C ALA A 264 -0.93 18.59 -22.22
N ASP A 265 -2.21 18.45 -21.86
CA ASP A 265 -3.09 19.55 -21.47
C ASP A 265 -2.66 20.27 -20.18
N ALA A 266 -1.96 19.58 -19.29
CA ALA A 266 -1.31 20.19 -18.13
C ALA A 266 -0.09 21.02 -18.55
N LEU A 267 0.85 20.42 -19.27
CA LEU A 267 2.13 21.06 -19.62
C LEU A 267 1.95 22.26 -20.55
N ILE A 268 1.05 22.23 -21.54
CA ILE A 268 0.87 23.38 -22.46
C ILE A 268 0.44 24.69 -21.76
N LYS A 269 -0.06 24.61 -20.52
CA LYS A 269 -0.37 25.79 -19.69
C LYS A 269 0.89 26.56 -19.31
N ASP A 270 2.04 25.89 -19.23
CA ASP A 270 3.32 26.54 -18.94
C ASP A 270 3.77 27.43 -20.11
N CYS A 271 3.29 27.20 -21.34
CA CYS A 271 3.52 28.10 -22.48
C CYS A 271 2.65 29.37 -22.45
N SER A 272 1.77 29.55 -21.45
CA SER A 272 0.76 30.62 -21.43
C SER A 272 1.33 32.03 -21.31
N TYR A 273 2.55 32.19 -20.77
CA TYR A 273 3.24 33.48 -20.64
C TYR A 273 3.76 34.02 -21.99
N LEU A 274 3.85 33.18 -23.02
CA LEU A 274 4.29 33.55 -24.36
C LEU A 274 3.15 34.19 -25.17
N GLU A 275 3.51 35.12 -26.06
CA GLU A 275 2.56 35.84 -26.90
C GLU A 275 1.67 34.89 -27.70
N ARG A 276 0.39 35.26 -27.81
CA ARG A 276 -0.62 34.42 -28.45
C ARG A 276 -0.34 34.34 -29.95
N ASN A 277 -0.17 33.12 -30.46
CA ASN A 277 0.23 32.80 -31.83
C ASN A 277 1.68 33.18 -32.22
N SER A 278 2.58 33.41 -31.26
CA SER A 278 4.01 33.56 -31.56
C SER A 278 4.65 32.21 -31.93
N ASP A 279 5.72 32.23 -32.73
CA ASP A 279 6.45 31.03 -33.13
C ASP A 279 7.07 30.31 -31.93
N GLU A 280 7.51 31.06 -30.91
CA GLU A 280 8.03 30.52 -29.64
C GLU A 280 6.94 29.77 -28.87
N ARG A 281 5.70 30.31 -28.83
CA ARG A 281 4.57 29.64 -28.19
C ARG A 281 4.17 28.38 -28.95
N ILE A 282 4.10 28.47 -30.27
CA ILE A 282 3.81 27.34 -31.17
C ILE A 282 4.88 26.25 -31.04
N TYR A 283 6.14 26.61 -30.86
CA TYR A 283 7.22 25.67 -30.58
C TYR A 283 7.08 25.05 -29.17
N CYS A 284 6.88 25.87 -28.14
CA CYS A 284 6.69 25.43 -26.75
C CYS A 284 5.54 24.42 -26.62
N GLU A 285 4.36 24.72 -27.15
CA GLU A 285 3.19 23.83 -27.06
C GLU A 285 3.48 22.46 -27.72
N ARG A 286 4.12 22.44 -28.90
CA ARG A 286 4.52 21.19 -29.59
C ARG A 286 5.55 20.38 -28.82
N GLN A 287 6.58 21.01 -28.25
CA GLN A 287 7.61 20.33 -27.47
C GLN A 287 7.07 19.73 -26.17
N LEU A 288 6.15 20.42 -25.49
CA LEU A 288 5.53 19.90 -24.26
C LEU A 288 4.54 18.76 -24.53
N MET A 289 3.73 18.85 -25.60
CA MET A 289 2.90 17.72 -26.06
C MET A 289 3.74 16.50 -26.46
N THR A 290 4.87 16.73 -27.13
CA THR A 290 5.85 15.68 -27.48
C THR A 290 6.46 15.05 -26.20
N SER A 291 6.82 15.88 -25.22
CA SER A 291 7.38 15.43 -23.95
C SER A 291 6.39 14.60 -23.14
N ALA A 292 5.09 14.91 -23.20
CA ALA A 292 4.04 14.12 -22.55
C ALA A 292 4.03 12.65 -22.99
N LEU A 293 4.24 12.39 -24.30
CA LEU A 293 4.29 11.03 -24.85
C LEU A 293 5.44 10.20 -24.23
N ASP A 294 6.64 10.80 -24.14
CA ASP A 294 7.82 10.17 -23.53
C ASP A 294 7.66 9.99 -22.01
N MET A 295 7.10 11.01 -21.34
CA MET A 295 6.81 10.95 -19.92
C MET A 295 5.83 9.82 -19.62
N CYS A 296 4.74 9.66 -20.37
CA CYS A 296 3.74 8.63 -20.13
C CYS A 296 4.22 7.19 -20.40
N ILE A 297 5.32 6.98 -21.15
CA ILE A 297 5.95 5.66 -21.25
C ILE A 297 6.55 5.24 -19.89
N ARG A 298 7.11 6.20 -19.14
CA ARG A 298 7.91 5.95 -17.93
C ARG A 298 7.21 6.31 -16.63
N MET A 299 6.29 7.28 -16.66
CA MET A 299 5.53 7.69 -15.49
C MET A 299 4.70 6.49 -15.03
N PRO A 300 4.85 6.09 -13.76
CA PRO A 300 4.06 5.02 -13.20
C PRO A 300 2.60 5.20 -13.53
N CYS A 301 1.92 4.10 -13.79
CA CYS A 301 0.51 4.01 -13.44
C CYS A 301 0.39 4.14 -11.88
N ILE A 302 0.58 5.38 -11.32
CA ILE A 302 0.24 6.11 -10.05
C ILE A 302 -0.98 7.10 -9.97
N GLU A 303 -2.16 6.76 -9.44
CA GLU A 303 -3.38 7.63 -9.35
C GLU A 303 -3.76 8.07 -7.91
N ALA A 304 -5.04 8.43 -7.68
CA ALA A 304 -5.66 8.70 -6.39
C ALA A 304 -7.20 8.70 -6.46
N SER A 305 -7.87 7.94 -5.58
CA SER A 305 -9.27 8.21 -5.21
C SER A 305 -9.37 9.39 -4.23
N GLU A 306 -10.58 9.90 -3.98
CA GLU A 306 -10.84 10.97 -2.99
C GLU A 306 -10.36 10.62 -1.56
N GLU A 307 -10.16 9.33 -1.28
CA GLU A 307 -9.75 8.80 0.04
C GLU A 307 -8.24 8.52 0.13
N GLY A 308 -7.48 8.74 -0.95
CA GLY A 308 -6.02 8.54 -0.97
C GLY A 308 -5.56 7.09 -1.00
N ARG A 309 -6.46 6.12 -1.28
CA ARG A 309 -6.08 4.71 -1.50
C ARG A 309 -5.67 4.49 -2.96
N ILE A 310 -4.57 3.77 -3.15
CA ILE A 310 -4.03 3.40 -4.47
C ILE A 310 -4.60 2.03 -4.84
N ASP A 311 -5.50 1.96 -5.84
CA ASP A 311 -6.10 0.70 -6.31
C ASP A 311 -5.92 0.41 -7.82
N ARG A 312 -5.95 1.43 -8.68
CA ARG A 312 -5.81 1.35 -10.17
C ARG A 312 -5.48 2.72 -10.73
N VAL A 313 -5.00 2.79 -11.99
CA VAL A 313 -4.45 4.03 -12.52
C VAL A 313 -4.63 4.33 -14.00
N TYR A 314 -4.83 5.63 -14.23
CA TYR A 314 -5.23 6.42 -15.37
C TYR A 314 -6.63 6.02 -15.76
N PRO A 315 -7.59 6.97 -15.79
CA PRO A 315 -8.95 6.64 -16.13
C PRO A 315 -8.93 5.96 -17.49
N SER A 316 -9.30 4.69 -17.51
CA SER A 316 -9.69 4.05 -18.75
C SER A 316 -10.87 4.82 -19.30
N TYR A 317 -11.03 4.82 -20.63
CA TYR A 317 -12.22 5.37 -21.27
C TYR A 317 -13.42 4.40 -21.16
N GLU A 318 -13.56 3.75 -20.00
CA GLU A 318 -14.66 2.85 -19.62
C GLU A 318 -15.71 3.59 -18.79
#